data_AF-A0A7I7M806-F1
#
_entry.id   AF-A0A7I7M806-F1
#
_cell.length_a   1.000
_cell.length_b   1.000
_cell.length_c   1.000
_cell.angle_alpha   90.00
_cell.angle_beta   90.00
_cell.angle_gamma   90.00
#
_symmetry.space_group_name_H-M   'P 1'
#
loop_
_entity.id
_entity.type
_entity.pdbx_description
1 polymer ?
#
loop_
_entity_poly.entity_id
_entity_poly.type
_entity_poly.pdbx_seq_one_letter_code
_entity_poly.pdbx_strand_id
1 'polypeptide(L)'
;MVVGTAAAVAVWWLWLGWYSPLVVIVGAGMIVAIRRRRRAAVVRDAGLRARADFEHRLCLAGDPRGTFGRYPAVQPGWYVSPDNGRLMRYFDGAAWTGYTAAR
;
A
#
# COMPACT_ATOMS: atom_id res chain seq x y z
N MET A 1 -1.95 -23.81 -8.97
CA MET A 1 -1.19 -25.05 -8.67
C MET A 1 -0.81 -25.13 -7.20
N VAL A 2 -0.04 -24.17 -6.65
CA VAL A 2 0.45 -24.19 -5.24
C VAL A 2 -0.66 -24.20 -4.16
N VAL A 3 -1.79 -23.51 -4.40
CA VAL A 3 -2.88 -23.45 -3.41
C VAL A 3 -3.59 -24.81 -3.25
N GLY A 4 -3.74 -25.56 -4.35
CA GLY A 4 -4.39 -26.87 -4.34
C GLY A 4 -3.55 -27.92 -3.62
N THR A 5 -2.23 -27.89 -3.79
CA THR A 5 -1.32 -28.80 -3.08
C THR A 5 -1.24 -28.49 -1.59
N ALA A 6 -1.23 -27.20 -1.21
CA ALA A 6 -1.28 -26.79 0.19
C ALA A 6 -2.57 -27.25 0.89
N ALA A 7 -3.72 -27.14 0.21
CA ALA A 7 -5.00 -27.60 0.73
C ALA A 7 -5.04 -29.13 0.93
N ALA A 8 -4.53 -29.90 -0.04
CA ALA A 8 -4.49 -31.36 0.06
C ALA A 8 -3.57 -31.84 1.20
N VAL A 9 -2.42 -31.20 1.39
CA VAL A 9 -1.49 -31.52 2.50
C VAL A 9 -2.11 -31.16 3.85
N ALA A 10 -2.81 -30.03 3.94
CA ALA A 10 -3.51 -29.64 5.16
C ALA A 10 -4.61 -30.64 5.53
N VAL A 11 -5.41 -31.09 4.56
CA VAL A 11 -6.45 -32.12 4.76
C VAL A 11 -5.85 -33.46 5.21
N TRP A 12 -4.71 -33.85 4.66
CA TRP A 12 -3.99 -35.06 5.08
C TRP A 12 -3.46 -34.96 6.52
N TRP A 13 -2.87 -33.82 6.89
CA TRP A 13 -2.37 -33.57 8.25
C TRP A 13 -3.48 -33.49 9.30
N LEU A 14 -4.65 -32.97 8.91
CA LEU A 14 -5.88 -32.98 9.70
C LEU A 14 -6.34 -34.41 10.01
N TRP A 15 -6.28 -35.30 9.02
CA TRP A 15 -6.62 -36.71 9.18
C TRP A 15 -5.62 -37.46 10.08
N LEU A 16 -4.34 -37.05 10.06
CA LEU A 16 -3.27 -37.60 10.90
C LEU A 16 -3.26 -37.06 12.34
N GLY A 17 -4.15 -36.12 12.68
CA GLY A 17 -4.27 -35.55 14.04
C GLY A 17 -3.29 -34.41 14.35
N TRP A 18 -2.56 -33.90 13.36
CA TRP A 18 -1.52 -32.88 13.55
C TRP A 18 -2.08 -31.45 13.41
N TYR A 19 -3.01 -31.08 14.30
CA TYR A 19 -3.66 -29.76 14.33
C TYR A 19 -2.74 -28.64 14.79
N SER A 20 -1.97 -28.87 15.85
CA SER A 20 -1.11 -27.87 16.48
C SER A 20 -0.15 -27.19 15.50
N PRO A 21 0.63 -27.92 14.67
CA PRO A 21 1.56 -27.30 13.74
C PRO A 21 0.87 -26.58 12.57
N LEU A 22 -0.30 -27.04 12.12
CA LEU A 22 -1.09 -26.33 11.08
C LEU A 22 -1.54 -24.96 11.58
N VAL A 23 -2.04 -24.88 12.83
CA VAL A 23 -2.45 -23.62 13.45
C VAL A 23 -1.28 -22.65 13.56
N VAL A 24 -0.08 -23.14 13.91
CA VAL A 24 1.12 -22.30 13.99
C VAL A 24 1.53 -21.75 12.62
N ILE A 25 1.53 -22.56 11.56
CA ILE A 25 1.90 -22.12 10.21
C ILE A 25 0.91 -21.08 9.68
N VAL A 26 -0.40 -21.36 9.78
CA VAL A 26 -1.44 -20.43 9.35
C VAL A 26 -1.41 -19.15 10.17
N GLY A 27 -1.26 -19.25 11.49
CA GLY A 27 -1.14 -18.11 12.40
C GLY A 27 0.07 -17.24 12.07
N ALA A 28 1.24 -17.84 11.85
CA ALA A 28 2.45 -17.12 11.46
C ALA A 28 2.29 -16.41 10.11
N GLY A 29 1.71 -17.09 9.12
CA GLY A 29 1.40 -16.49 7.82
C GLY A 29 0.43 -15.31 7.92
N MET A 30 -0.62 -15.46 8.72
CA MET A 30 -1.61 -14.41 9.00
C MET A 30 -0.94 -13.19 9.69
N ILE A 31 -0.11 -13.41 10.70
CA ILE A 31 0.63 -12.35 11.40
C ILE A 31 1.55 -11.59 10.45
N VAL A 32 2.29 -12.29 9.59
CA VAL A 32 3.17 -11.68 8.59
C VAL A 32 2.37 -10.84 7.59
N ALA A 33 1.24 -11.37 7.10
CA ALA A 33 0.36 -10.65 6.18
C ALA A 33 -0.20 -9.36 6.82
N ILE A 34 -0.69 -9.45 8.06
CA ILE A 34 -1.18 -8.29 8.82
C ILE A 34 -0.06 -7.26 9.01
N ARG A 35 1.15 -7.69 9.39
CA ARG A 35 2.30 -6.78 9.55
C ARG A 35 2.68 -6.08 8.25
N ARG A 36 2.67 -6.79 7.11
CA ARG A 36 2.92 -6.19 5.79
C ARG A 36 1.87 -5.15 5.44
N ARG A 37 0.58 -5.45 5.65
CA ARG A 37 -0.51 -4.49 5.42
C ARG A 37 -0.40 -3.26 6.32
N ARG A 38 -0.09 -3.47 7.61
CA ARG A 38 0.14 -2.37 8.57
C ARG A 38 1.31 -1.48 8.16
N ARG A 39 2.44 -2.06 7.71
CA ARG A 39 3.58 -1.26 7.23
C ARG A 39 3.21 -0.40 6.02
N ALA A 40 2.44 -0.93 5.07
CA ALA A 40 1.95 -0.15 3.93
C ALA A 40 0.98 0.97 4.36
N ALA A 41 0.11 0.71 5.33
CA ALA A 41 -0.80 1.72 5.89
C ALA A 41 -0.04 2.84 6.61
N VAL A 42 0.99 2.50 7.40
CA VAL A 42 1.81 3.49 8.12
C VAL A 42 2.52 4.45 7.16
N VAL A 43 3.06 3.95 6.04
CA VAL A 43 3.68 4.83 5.03
C VAL A 43 2.65 5.76 4.39
N ARG A 44 1.44 5.25 4.10
CA ARG A 44 0.34 6.05 3.55
C ARG A 44 -0.09 7.15 4.52
N ASP A 45 -0.26 6.83 5.79
CA ASP A 45 -0.65 7.80 6.83
C ASP A 45 0.46 8.82 7.10
N ALA A 46 1.72 8.40 7.08
CA ALA A 46 2.86 9.30 7.22
C ALA A 46 2.91 10.32 6.07
N GLY A 47 2.61 9.88 4.84
CA GLY A 47 2.51 10.76 3.67
C GLY A 47 1.36 11.77 3.78
N LEU A 48 0.20 11.34 4.29
CA LEU A 48 -0.94 12.25 4.51
C LEU A 48 -0.63 13.31 5.58
N ARG A 49 0.02 12.93 6.68
CA ARG A 49 0.45 13.86 7.73
C ARG A 49 1.47 14.88 7.21
N ALA A 50 2.49 14.41 6.50
CA ALA A 50 3.51 15.30 5.92
C ALA A 50 2.90 16.32 4.94
N ARG A 51 1.85 15.92 4.22
CA ARG A 51 1.13 16.81 3.32
C ARG A 51 0.28 17.84 4.07
N ALA A 52 -0.45 17.41 5.10
CA ALA A 52 -1.21 18.32 5.94
C ALA A 52 -0.30 19.37 6.61
N ASP A 53 0.88 18.96 7.09
CA ASP A 53 1.86 19.86 7.69
C ASP A 53 2.41 20.88 6.68
N PHE A 54 2.64 20.44 5.43
CA PHE A 54 3.10 21.32 4.36
C PHE A 54 2.04 22.37 3.98
N GLU A 55 0.78 21.94 3.81
CA GLU A 55 -0.35 22.84 3.52
C GLU A 55 -0.61 23.81 4.68
N HIS A 56 -0.52 23.35 5.93
CA HIS A 56 -0.65 24.19 7.11
C HIS A 56 0.43 25.30 7.15
N ARG A 57 1.69 24.96 6.86
CA ARG A 57 2.78 25.95 6.78
C ARG A 57 2.56 26.97 5.67
N LEU A 58 2.04 26.54 4.52
CA LEU A 58 1.72 27.45 3.41
C LEU A 58 0.59 28.42 3.78
N CYS A 59 -0.47 27.94 4.44
CA CYS A 59 -1.53 28.80 4.95
C CYS A 59 -0.99 29.84 5.94
N LEU A 60 -0.11 29.43 6.87
CA LEU A 60 0.52 30.36 7.82
C LEU A 60 1.46 31.37 7.15
N ALA A 61 2.11 31.00 6.05
CA ALA A 61 2.98 31.89 5.28
C ALA A 61 2.22 32.90 4.40
N GLY A 62 0.88 32.88 4.39
CA GLY A 62 0.05 33.76 3.58
C GLY A 62 0.09 33.37 2.09
N ASP A 63 -0.23 32.11 1.79
CA ASP A 63 -0.15 31.53 0.43
C ASP A 63 -0.78 32.44 -0.64
N PRO A 64 -0.03 32.89 -1.66
CA PRO A 64 -0.56 33.70 -2.77
C PRO A 64 -1.59 32.96 -3.64
N ARG A 65 -1.84 31.67 -3.40
CA ARG A 65 -2.80 30.83 -4.15
C ARG A 65 -4.22 30.81 -3.55
N GLY A 66 -4.46 31.47 -2.42
CA GLY A 66 -5.79 31.59 -1.79
C GLY A 66 -6.14 30.46 -0.80
N THR A 67 -7.32 30.57 -0.16
CA THR A 67 -7.76 29.77 1.02
C THR A 67 -7.82 28.25 0.81
N PHE A 68 -7.84 27.77 -0.44
CA PHE A 68 -8.04 26.35 -0.77
C PHE A 68 -6.82 25.66 -1.40
N GLY A 69 -5.68 26.35 -1.54
CA GLY A 69 -4.48 25.79 -2.18
C GLY A 69 -4.69 25.33 -3.64
N ARG A 70 -3.82 24.46 -4.16
CA ARG A 70 -4.01 23.84 -5.49
C ARG A 70 -5.01 22.70 -5.40
N TYR A 71 -6.25 22.96 -5.83
CA TYR A 71 -7.27 21.95 -6.06
C TYR A 71 -7.46 21.73 -7.58
N PRO A 72 -7.44 20.48 -8.08
CA PRO A 72 -7.23 19.22 -7.36
C PRO A 72 -5.75 18.97 -6.99
N ALA A 73 -5.55 18.24 -5.90
CA ALA A 73 -4.26 18.09 -5.21
C ALA A 73 -3.14 17.48 -6.09
N VAL A 74 -3.50 16.63 -7.06
CA VAL A 74 -2.69 16.11 -8.17
C VAL A 74 -3.68 15.73 -9.27
N GLN A 75 -3.46 16.17 -10.50
CA GLN A 75 -4.33 15.79 -11.62
C GLN A 75 -4.02 14.36 -12.07
N PRO A 76 -5.00 13.62 -12.61
CA PRO A 76 -4.74 12.31 -13.18
C PRO A 76 -3.66 12.42 -14.27
N GLY A 77 -2.62 11.59 -14.20
CA GLY A 77 -1.47 11.75 -15.09
C GLY A 77 -0.35 10.74 -14.90
N TRP A 78 0.61 10.78 -15.82
CA TRP A 78 1.83 9.98 -15.77
C TRP A 78 2.89 10.69 -14.93
N TYR A 79 3.32 10.04 -13.87
CA TYR A 79 4.34 10.56 -12.96
C TYR A 79 5.46 9.54 -12.77
N VAL A 80 6.64 9.99 -12.36
CA VAL A 80 7.76 9.09 -12.05
C VAL A 80 7.34 8.14 -10.93
N SER A 81 7.52 6.84 -11.15
CA SER A 81 7.13 5.81 -10.19
C SER A 81 7.95 5.95 -8.90
N PRO A 82 7.30 6.01 -7.72
CA PRO A 82 8.00 6.10 -6.45
C PRO A 82 8.81 4.84 -6.13
N ASP A 83 8.42 3.69 -6.69
CA ASP A 83 9.10 2.41 -6.49
C ASP A 83 10.31 2.24 -7.42
N ASN A 84 10.31 2.93 -8.57
CA ASN A 84 11.35 2.78 -9.58
C ASN A 84 11.43 4.02 -10.48
N GLY A 85 12.39 4.91 -10.21
CA GLY A 85 12.53 6.22 -10.89
C GLY A 85 12.84 6.17 -12.40
N ARG A 86 13.00 4.97 -12.96
CA ARG A 86 13.14 4.73 -14.40
C ARG A 86 11.82 4.50 -15.13
N LEU A 87 10.73 4.31 -14.41
CA LEU A 87 9.40 4.03 -14.97
C LEU A 87 8.46 5.19 -14.63
N MET A 88 7.54 5.50 -15.55
CA MET A 88 6.36 6.29 -15.24
C MET A 88 5.25 5.37 -14.74
N ARG A 89 4.46 5.82 -13.78
CA ARG A 89 3.28 5.14 -13.25
C ARG A 89 2.10 6.10 -13.28
N TYR A 90 0.95 5.62 -13.71
CA TYR A 90 -0.24 6.48 -13.82
C TYR A 90 -0.89 6.68 -12.44
N PHE A 91 -1.11 7.93 -12.07
CA PHE A 91 -1.86 8.34 -10.88
C PHE A 91 -3.27 8.75 -11.32
N ASP A 92 -4.31 8.17 -10.72
CA ASP A 92 -5.71 8.40 -11.10
C ASP A 92 -6.36 9.60 -10.40
N GLY A 93 -5.59 10.35 -9.60
CA GLY A 93 -6.08 11.45 -8.76
C GLY A 93 -6.35 11.03 -7.30
N ALA A 94 -6.39 9.73 -6.99
CA ALA A 94 -6.61 9.21 -5.65
C ALA A 94 -5.54 8.17 -5.20
N ALA A 95 -5.01 7.39 -6.13
CA ALA A 95 -4.03 6.34 -5.90
C ALA A 95 -3.13 6.08 -7.12
N TRP A 96 -2.00 5.43 -6.87
CA TRP A 96 -1.12 4.95 -7.93
C TRP A 96 -1.69 3.66 -8.55
N THR A 97 -2.02 3.71 -9.82
CA THR A 97 -2.56 2.55 -10.57
C THR A 97 -1.45 1.55 -10.93
N GLY A 98 -1.81 0.33 -11.33
CA GLY A 98 -0.84 -0.68 -11.79
C GLY A 98 -0.23 -0.39 -13.17
N TYR A 99 -0.72 0.64 -13.87
CA TYR A 99 -0.25 0.99 -15.20
C TYR A 99 1.12 1.67 -15.13
N THR A 100 2.10 1.05 -15.78
CA THR A 100 3.46 1.57 -15.90
C THR A 100 3.81 1.80 -17.37
N ALA A 101 4.61 2.82 -17.61
CA ALA A 101 5.17 3.15 -18.91
C ALA A 101 6.69 3.35 -18.79
N ALA A 102 7.41 3.09 -19.87
CA ALA A 102 8.82 3.47 -19.98
C ALA A 102 8.91 5.00 -19.99
N ARG A 103 9.94 5.54 -19.33
CA ARG A 103 10.22 6.97 -19.33
C ARG A 103 10.72 7.46 -20.68
#